data_AF-A0A2D2C6F7-F1
#
_entry.id   AF-A0A2D2C6F7-F1
#
_cell.length_a   1.000
_cell.length_b   1.000
_cell.length_c   1.000
_cell.angle_alpha   90.00
_cell.angle_beta   90.00
_cell.angle_gamma   90.00
#
_symmetry.space_group_name_H-M   'P 1'
#
loop_
_entity.id
_entity.type
_entity.pdbx_description
1 polymer ?
#
loop_
_entity_poly.entity_id
_entity_poly.type
_entity_poly.pdbx_seq_one_letter_code
_entity_poly.pdbx_strand_id
1 'polypeptide(L)'
;MTTMHVAGLLRTDMFQISIGGRPATMEALFPGWTELDRLGLVIDAPLGGIGATHLVQCAMMAYYDARPARRSSRAVYPEIYAFHIGKSHGAHAPYDFWPARREVILRTDDHREVLDAINDRGITRLAVPDRPRRDVVHRPKEVEAALDRIASAFVYSASGRVAGGDVEIAGTDKRTEFNPTQALRPVSEIVSMRRAPGAVNSSGIPIKENDDDYANWLVACDAEVDPKDRQAALQTRVGLRSAEGLVTETYRRVEVTEALARLASAGRGGLAAEVA
;
A
#
# COMPACT_ATOMS: atom_id res chain seq x y z
N MET A 1 -4.43 -0.55 -26.97
CA MET A 1 -3.85 -0.29 -25.64
C MET A 1 -3.65 -1.60 -24.91
N THR A 2 -2.42 -2.01 -24.70
CA THR A 2 -2.04 -3.22 -23.96
C THR A 2 -2.32 -2.98 -22.48
N THR A 3 -3.04 -3.89 -21.81
CA THR A 3 -3.20 -3.84 -20.35
C THR A 3 -1.82 -4.00 -19.71
N MET A 4 -1.30 -2.95 -19.06
CA MET A 4 -0.02 -3.03 -18.34
C MET A 4 -0.28 -3.53 -16.92
N HIS A 5 -0.02 -4.82 -16.69
CA HIS A 5 -0.02 -5.41 -15.35
C HIS A 5 1.31 -5.15 -14.63
N VAL A 6 1.28 -5.01 -13.30
CA VAL A 6 2.49 -4.67 -12.52
C VAL A 6 3.63 -5.66 -12.71
N ALA A 7 3.30 -6.94 -12.88
CA ALA A 7 4.25 -8.02 -13.18
C ALA A 7 5.16 -7.74 -14.40
N GLY A 8 4.67 -7.01 -15.40
CA GLY A 8 5.43 -6.61 -16.59
C GLY A 8 5.88 -5.14 -16.59
N LEU A 9 5.26 -4.31 -15.75
CA LEU A 9 5.51 -2.87 -15.71
C LEU A 9 6.77 -2.50 -14.91
N LEU A 10 6.96 -3.14 -13.75
CA LEU A 10 7.97 -2.75 -12.77
C LEU A 10 9.05 -3.81 -12.59
N ARG A 11 10.26 -3.36 -12.23
CA ARG A 11 11.43 -4.17 -11.91
C ARG A 11 12.17 -3.59 -10.71
N THR A 12 12.90 -4.44 -10.00
CA THR A 12 13.67 -4.06 -8.79
C THR A 12 14.71 -2.97 -9.04
N ASP A 13 15.34 -2.96 -10.23
CA ASP A 13 16.33 -1.96 -10.64
C ASP A 13 15.74 -0.56 -10.91
N MET A 14 14.40 -0.43 -10.92
CA MET A 14 13.71 0.87 -11.01
C MET A 14 13.61 1.59 -9.66
N PHE A 15 14.10 0.98 -8.58
CA PHE A 15 14.05 1.54 -7.24
C PHE A 15 15.45 1.61 -6.65
N GLN A 16 15.87 2.82 -6.29
CA GLN A 16 17.08 3.05 -5.51
C GLN A 16 16.68 3.17 -4.03
N ILE A 17 17.28 2.32 -3.20
CA ILE A 17 16.98 2.25 -1.76
C ILE A 17 18.18 2.80 -0.99
N SER A 18 17.91 3.62 0.02
CA SER A 18 18.90 4.09 0.99
C SER A 18 18.39 3.85 2.40
N ILE A 19 19.24 3.34 3.30
CA ILE A 19 18.92 3.12 4.72
C ILE A 19 20.00 3.78 5.57
N GLY A 20 19.60 4.71 6.45
CA GLY A 20 20.51 5.53 7.23
C GLY A 20 21.47 6.34 6.35
N GLY A 21 20.98 6.85 5.22
CA GLY A 21 21.76 7.64 4.26
C GLY A 21 22.76 6.84 3.41
N ARG A 22 22.74 5.51 3.47
CA ARG A 22 23.65 4.64 2.69
C ARG A 22 22.88 3.80 1.68
N PRO A 23 23.41 3.58 0.47
CA PRO A 23 22.81 2.67 -0.51
C PRO A 23 22.53 1.29 0.10
N ALA A 24 21.34 0.76 -0.18
CA ALA A 24 20.85 -0.49 0.37
C ALA A 24 20.16 -1.34 -0.72
N THR A 25 19.94 -2.61 -0.41
CA THR A 25 19.32 -3.59 -1.33
C THR A 25 17.89 -3.91 -0.94
N MET A 26 17.16 -4.63 -1.81
CA MET A 26 15.84 -5.17 -1.46
C MET A 26 15.90 -6.10 -0.24
N GLU A 27 16.96 -6.90 -0.10
CA GLU A 27 17.20 -7.74 1.09
C GLU A 27 17.39 -6.89 2.35
N ALA A 28 18.11 -5.77 2.27
CA ALA A 28 18.23 -4.86 3.40
C ALA A 28 16.91 -4.17 3.74
N LEU A 29 16.05 -3.88 2.74
CA LEU A 29 14.71 -3.33 2.91
C LEU A 29 13.74 -4.35 3.52
N PHE A 30 13.77 -5.59 3.05
CA PHE A 30 12.94 -6.69 3.54
C PHE A 30 13.79 -7.92 3.87
N PRO A 31 14.45 -7.94 5.05
CA PRO A 31 15.32 -9.05 5.43
C PRO A 31 14.58 -10.39 5.39
N GLY A 32 15.21 -11.40 4.80
CA GLY A 32 14.71 -12.77 4.73
C GLY A 32 13.37 -12.91 4.00
N TRP A 33 13.06 -12.05 3.02
CA TRP A 33 11.85 -12.18 2.22
C TRP A 33 11.82 -13.53 1.45
N THR A 34 10.67 -14.19 1.45
CA THR A 34 10.39 -15.51 0.89
C THR A 34 9.15 -15.47 -0.01
N GLU A 35 8.84 -16.59 -0.67
CA GLU A 35 7.64 -16.67 -1.50
C GLU A 35 6.31 -16.61 -0.71
N LEU A 36 6.36 -16.77 0.62
CA LEU A 36 5.19 -16.77 1.50
C LEU A 36 4.92 -15.41 2.15
N ASP A 37 5.83 -14.45 1.99
CA ASP A 37 5.73 -13.15 2.62
C ASP A 37 4.61 -12.28 2.06
N ARG A 38 4.04 -11.48 2.96
CA ARG A 38 2.84 -10.67 2.73
C ARG A 38 3.03 -9.27 3.30
N LEU A 39 2.76 -8.26 2.49
CA LEU A 39 2.75 -6.86 2.95
C LEU A 39 1.33 -6.45 3.35
N GLY A 40 1.19 -5.90 4.55
CA GLY A 40 -0.01 -5.19 5.00
C GLY A 40 0.23 -3.69 5.05
N LEU A 41 -0.68 -2.91 4.46
CA LEU A 41 -0.69 -1.45 4.49
C LEU A 41 -1.94 -0.99 5.23
N VAL A 42 -1.76 -0.35 6.38
CA VAL A 42 -2.86 0.26 7.13
C VAL A 42 -3.13 1.66 6.61
N ILE A 43 -4.38 1.99 6.30
CA ILE A 43 -4.79 3.26 5.69
C ILE A 43 -5.91 3.87 6.52
N ASP A 44 -5.77 5.14 6.86
CA ASP A 44 -6.75 5.87 7.67
C ASP A 44 -6.87 7.37 7.29
N ALA A 45 -6.13 7.76 6.25
CA ALA A 45 -6.14 8.97 5.44
C ALA A 45 -6.93 8.82 4.12
N PRO A 46 -7.82 9.70 3.63
CA PRO A 46 -8.29 9.65 2.24
C PRO A 46 -7.11 9.59 1.25
N LEU A 47 -7.09 8.57 0.40
CA LEU A 47 -6.00 8.22 -0.52
C LEU A 47 -4.62 8.14 0.17
N GLY A 48 -4.60 7.88 1.49
CA GLY A 48 -3.40 7.95 2.31
C GLY A 48 -2.35 6.92 1.92
N GLY A 49 -2.75 5.78 1.34
CA GLY A 49 -1.83 4.78 0.84
C GLY A 49 -0.90 5.27 -0.29
N ILE A 50 -1.24 6.40 -0.95
CA ILE A 50 -0.39 7.05 -1.97
C ILE A 50 0.95 7.53 -1.40
N GLY A 51 1.06 7.71 -0.09
CA GLY A 51 2.31 8.03 0.57
C GLY A 51 3.27 6.85 0.77
N ALA A 52 2.85 5.61 0.45
CA ALA A 52 3.65 4.40 0.65
C ALA A 52 3.84 3.54 -0.60
N THR A 53 3.70 4.15 -1.77
CA THR A 53 3.59 3.42 -3.04
C THR A 53 4.91 2.80 -3.45
N HIS A 54 6.04 3.44 -3.15
CA HIS A 54 7.36 2.86 -3.43
C HIS A 54 7.66 1.66 -2.54
N LEU A 55 7.27 1.69 -1.26
CA LEU A 55 7.37 0.54 -0.36
C LEU A 55 6.48 -0.62 -0.83
N VAL A 56 5.23 -0.33 -1.21
CA VAL A 56 4.31 -1.33 -1.78
C VAL A 56 4.89 -1.93 -3.06
N GLN A 57 5.32 -1.11 -4.01
CA GLN A 57 5.89 -1.58 -5.28
C GLN A 57 7.18 -2.38 -5.07
N CYS A 58 8.03 -1.99 -4.11
CA CYS A 58 9.19 -2.79 -3.72
C CYS A 58 8.80 -4.17 -3.19
N ALA A 59 7.78 -4.25 -2.33
CA ALA A 59 7.28 -5.54 -1.83
C ALA A 59 6.68 -6.41 -2.95
N MET A 60 5.99 -5.80 -3.91
CA MET A 60 5.51 -6.50 -5.11
C MET A 60 6.68 -7.07 -5.92
N MET A 61 7.77 -6.31 -6.05
CA MET A 61 8.96 -6.81 -6.74
C MET A 61 9.63 -7.95 -5.97
N ALA A 62 9.79 -7.83 -4.65
CA ALA A 62 10.30 -8.91 -3.80
C ALA A 62 9.44 -10.18 -3.93
N TYR A 63 8.11 -10.04 -3.96
CA TYR A 63 7.18 -11.16 -4.17
C TYR A 63 7.39 -11.89 -5.50
N TYR A 64 7.59 -11.14 -6.58
CA TYR A 64 7.82 -11.72 -7.89
C TYR A 64 9.23 -12.29 -8.03
N ASP A 65 10.23 -11.65 -7.46
CA ASP A 65 11.62 -12.07 -7.54
C ASP A 65 11.87 -13.33 -6.70
N ALA A 66 11.15 -13.52 -5.59
CA ALA A 66 11.17 -14.75 -4.80
C ALA A 66 10.64 -15.98 -5.56
N ARG A 67 9.79 -15.76 -6.58
CA ARG A 67 9.31 -16.84 -7.47
C ARG A 67 9.03 -16.29 -8.89
N PRO A 68 10.06 -16.14 -9.74
CA PRO A 68 9.95 -15.44 -11.03
C PRO A 68 8.86 -15.99 -11.97
N ALA A 69 8.55 -17.29 -11.88
CA ALA A 69 7.48 -17.92 -12.65
C ALA A 69 6.10 -17.26 -12.44
N ARG A 70 5.88 -16.54 -11.33
CA ARG A 70 4.65 -15.77 -11.06
C ARG A 70 4.41 -14.66 -12.09
N ARG A 71 5.48 -14.11 -12.69
CA ARG A 71 5.36 -13.05 -13.71
C ARG A 71 4.82 -13.56 -15.05
N SER A 72 5.04 -14.84 -15.39
CA SER A 72 4.78 -15.37 -16.74
C SER A 72 3.75 -16.50 -16.81
N SER A 73 3.72 -17.40 -15.82
CA SER A 73 3.03 -18.70 -15.97
C SER A 73 1.60 -18.75 -15.40
N ARG A 74 1.26 -17.87 -14.44
CA ARG A 74 0.01 -17.99 -13.67
C ARG A 74 -0.70 -16.66 -13.37
N ALA A 75 -0.15 -15.53 -13.84
CA ALA A 75 -0.66 -14.17 -13.58
C ALA A 75 -1.08 -13.95 -12.11
N VAL A 76 -0.24 -14.39 -11.17
CA VAL A 76 -0.56 -14.33 -9.74
C VAL A 76 -0.28 -12.93 -9.24
N TYR A 77 -1.30 -12.27 -8.71
CA TYR A 77 -1.14 -10.98 -8.04
C TYR A 77 -0.34 -11.11 -6.75
N PRO A 78 0.46 -10.09 -6.39
CA PRO A 78 1.27 -10.11 -5.18
C PRO A 78 0.40 -10.21 -3.93
N GLU A 79 0.96 -10.82 -2.88
CA GLU A 79 0.31 -10.95 -1.58
C GLU A 79 0.45 -9.64 -0.79
N ILE A 80 -0.23 -8.60 -1.29
CA ILE A 80 -0.35 -7.30 -0.62
C ILE A 80 -1.79 -7.08 -0.15
N TYR A 81 -1.93 -6.40 0.98
CA TYR A 81 -3.20 -6.19 1.66
C TYR A 81 -3.32 -4.74 2.13
N ALA A 82 -4.46 -4.10 1.86
CA ALA A 82 -4.79 -2.78 2.38
C ALA A 82 -5.82 -2.93 3.50
N PHE A 83 -5.66 -2.18 4.59
CA PHE A 83 -6.54 -2.18 5.75
C PHE A 83 -7.03 -0.75 6.00
N HIS A 84 -8.19 -0.42 5.48
CA HIS A 84 -8.84 0.87 5.67
C HIS A 84 -9.54 0.92 7.02
N ILE A 85 -9.18 1.87 7.90
CA ILE A 85 -9.75 2.00 9.24
C ILE A 85 -10.87 3.04 9.27
N GLY A 86 -11.98 2.70 9.94
CA GLY A 86 -13.19 3.51 10.12
C GLY A 86 -14.08 3.54 8.87
N LYS A 87 -13.49 3.83 7.71
CA LYS A 87 -14.19 3.93 6.43
C LYS A 87 -13.30 3.57 5.25
N SER A 88 -13.85 3.49 4.05
CA SER A 88 -13.03 3.41 2.85
C SER A 88 -12.29 4.72 2.62
N HIS A 89 -10.99 4.63 2.28
CA HIS A 89 -10.16 5.78 1.94
C HIS A 89 -9.76 5.80 0.46
N GLY A 90 -10.59 5.22 -0.41
CA GLY A 90 -10.38 5.21 -1.86
C GLY A 90 -9.77 3.92 -2.38
N ALA A 91 -9.98 3.67 -3.67
CA ALA A 91 -9.55 2.44 -4.32
C ALA A 91 -8.04 2.43 -4.60
N HIS A 92 -7.30 1.52 -3.97
CA HIS A 92 -5.87 1.33 -4.24
C HIS A 92 -5.61 0.22 -5.28
N ALA A 93 -6.66 -0.29 -5.91
CA ALA A 93 -6.62 -1.40 -6.86
C ALA A 93 -5.61 -1.32 -8.02
N PRO A 94 -5.16 -0.14 -8.51
CA PRO A 94 -4.04 -0.07 -9.47
C PRO A 94 -2.75 -0.74 -8.98
N TYR A 95 -2.58 -0.95 -7.68
CA TYR A 95 -1.46 -1.73 -7.10
C TYR A 95 -1.71 -3.23 -7.02
N ASP A 96 -2.80 -3.76 -7.59
CA ASP A 96 -3.17 -5.17 -7.48
C ASP A 96 -3.62 -5.62 -6.07
N PHE A 97 -4.21 -4.72 -5.27
CA PHE A 97 -5.03 -5.10 -4.10
C PHE A 97 -6.34 -5.77 -4.56
N TRP A 98 -6.21 -6.96 -5.15
CA TRP A 98 -7.30 -7.73 -5.75
C TRP A 98 -7.02 -9.23 -5.57
N PRO A 99 -8.03 -10.08 -5.31
CA PRO A 99 -9.48 -9.82 -5.21
C PRO A 99 -9.88 -8.98 -4.00
N ALA A 100 -11.14 -8.50 -3.95
CA ALA A 100 -11.68 -7.57 -2.94
C ALA A 100 -11.27 -7.89 -1.49
N ARG A 101 -11.13 -9.18 -1.11
CA ARG A 101 -10.63 -9.60 0.22
C ARG A 101 -9.24 -9.04 0.62
N ARG A 102 -8.46 -8.54 -0.36
CA ARG A 102 -7.15 -7.92 -0.18
C ARG A 102 -7.22 -6.42 0.09
N GLU A 103 -8.37 -5.79 -0.06
CA GLU A 103 -8.61 -4.41 0.34
C GLU A 103 -9.72 -4.43 1.39
N VAL A 104 -9.34 -4.37 2.66
CA VAL A 104 -10.23 -4.61 3.79
C VAL A 104 -10.73 -3.28 4.30
N ILE A 105 -12.04 -3.09 4.35
CA ILE A 105 -12.64 -1.90 4.96
C ILE A 105 -13.15 -2.28 6.36
N LEU A 106 -12.39 -1.89 7.38
CA LEU A 106 -12.71 -2.10 8.78
C LEU A 106 -13.56 -0.91 9.26
N ARG A 107 -14.88 -1.12 9.39
CA ARG A 107 -15.84 -0.10 9.84
C ARG A 107 -15.80 0.12 11.36
N THR A 108 -14.61 0.24 11.90
CA THR A 108 -14.30 0.33 13.33
C THR A 108 -13.02 1.15 13.52
N ASP A 109 -12.88 1.82 14.66
CA ASP A 109 -11.63 2.39 15.14
C ASP A 109 -11.00 1.55 16.28
N ASP A 110 -11.58 0.38 16.58
CA ASP A 110 -11.05 -0.55 17.56
C ASP A 110 -9.77 -1.20 17.05
N HIS A 111 -8.64 -0.75 17.59
CA HIS A 111 -7.30 -1.26 17.31
C HIS A 111 -7.15 -2.78 17.47
N ARG A 112 -8.01 -3.39 18.27
CA ARG A 112 -8.02 -4.84 18.47
C ARG A 112 -8.57 -5.54 17.22
N GLU A 113 -9.68 -5.05 16.66
CA GLU A 113 -10.25 -5.60 15.40
C GLU A 113 -9.31 -5.37 14.20
N VAL A 114 -8.58 -4.25 14.20
CA VAL A 114 -7.53 -3.99 13.21
C VAL A 114 -6.43 -5.04 13.31
N LEU A 115 -5.98 -5.37 14.52
CA LEU A 115 -4.95 -6.39 14.72
C LEU A 115 -5.47 -7.79 14.34
N ASP A 116 -6.70 -8.13 14.68
CA ASP A 116 -7.32 -9.41 14.29
C ASP A 116 -7.28 -9.56 12.76
N ALA A 117 -7.69 -8.52 12.02
CA ALA A 117 -7.70 -8.55 10.56
C ALA A 117 -6.30 -8.71 9.93
N ILE A 118 -5.28 -8.11 10.55
CA ILE A 118 -3.86 -8.25 10.18
C ILE A 118 -3.40 -9.69 10.42
N ASN A 119 -3.70 -10.25 11.59
CA ASN A 119 -3.32 -11.62 11.95
C ASN A 119 -4.03 -12.66 11.08
N ASP A 120 -5.33 -12.51 10.82
CA ASP A 120 -6.13 -13.39 9.96
C ASP A 120 -5.57 -13.49 8.53
N ARG A 121 -4.92 -12.44 8.05
CA ARG A 121 -4.30 -12.39 6.71
C ARG A 121 -2.86 -12.85 6.69
N GLY A 122 -2.29 -13.17 7.85
CA GLY A 122 -0.93 -13.67 7.98
C GLY A 122 0.11 -12.65 7.50
N ILE A 123 -0.09 -11.37 7.80
CA ILE A 123 0.85 -10.31 7.39
C ILE A 123 2.23 -10.57 8.00
N THR A 124 3.28 -10.46 7.18
CA THR A 124 4.67 -10.68 7.61
C THR A 124 5.53 -9.41 7.50
N ARG A 125 5.06 -8.38 6.78
CA ARG A 125 5.64 -7.04 6.70
C ARG A 125 4.52 -6.03 6.86
N LEU A 126 4.65 -5.08 7.79
CA LEU A 126 3.56 -4.16 8.13
C LEU A 126 3.97 -2.70 7.94
N ALA A 127 3.18 -1.94 7.18
CA ALA A 127 3.31 -0.49 7.05
C ALA A 127 2.11 0.19 7.73
N VAL A 128 2.40 1.08 8.69
CA VAL A 128 1.39 1.85 9.44
C VAL A 128 1.57 3.36 9.28
N PRO A 129 0.50 4.16 9.33
CA PRO A 129 0.59 5.61 9.26
C PRO A 129 1.37 6.22 10.46
N ASP A 130 2.05 7.34 10.21
CA ASP A 130 2.79 8.07 11.23
C ASP A 130 1.85 8.80 12.19
N ARG A 131 1.49 8.09 13.26
CA ARG A 131 0.61 8.58 14.33
C ARG A 131 1.27 8.47 15.69
N PRO A 132 0.85 9.27 16.68
CA PRO A 132 1.31 9.09 18.06
C PRO A 132 1.16 7.64 18.51
N ARG A 133 2.15 7.14 19.24
CA ARG A 133 2.06 5.84 19.92
C ARG A 133 1.05 5.96 21.06
N ARG A 134 0.32 4.89 21.33
CA ARG A 134 -0.53 4.80 22.52
C ARG A 134 -0.25 3.51 23.27
N ASP A 135 -0.36 3.62 24.58
CA ASP A 135 -0.38 2.45 25.45
C ASP A 135 -1.80 1.86 25.42
N VAL A 136 -1.92 0.64 24.92
CA VAL A 136 -3.19 -0.07 24.74
C VAL A 136 -3.03 -1.56 25.00
N VAL A 137 -4.14 -2.20 25.39
CA VAL A 137 -4.20 -3.65 25.60
C VAL A 137 -4.96 -4.29 24.44
N HIS A 138 -4.27 -5.10 23.66
CA HIS A 138 -4.89 -5.93 22.63
C HIS A 138 -5.51 -7.20 23.21
N ARG A 139 -6.27 -7.94 22.38
CA ARG A 139 -6.81 -9.25 22.80
C ARG A 139 -5.67 -10.21 23.17
N PRO A 140 -5.86 -11.09 24.16
CA PRO A 140 -4.83 -12.05 24.55
C PRO A 140 -4.32 -12.85 23.34
N LYS A 141 -3.00 -13.07 23.25
CA LYS A 141 -2.32 -13.82 22.17
C LYS A 141 -2.23 -13.14 20.81
N GLU A 142 -2.98 -12.07 20.55
CA GLU A 142 -2.90 -11.36 19.26
C GLU A 142 -1.57 -10.61 19.09
N VAL A 143 -1.02 -10.06 20.17
CA VAL A 143 0.29 -9.37 20.14
C VAL A 143 1.41 -10.36 19.89
N GLU A 144 1.43 -11.47 20.63
CA GLU A 144 2.44 -12.52 20.47
C GLU A 144 2.40 -13.14 19.07
N ALA A 145 1.20 -13.38 18.52
CA ALA A 145 1.05 -13.86 17.14
C ALA A 145 1.60 -12.87 16.11
N ALA A 146 1.41 -11.57 16.33
CA ALA A 146 1.94 -10.53 15.45
C ALA A 146 3.47 -10.40 15.58
N LEU A 147 4.01 -10.46 16.81
CA LEU A 147 5.46 -10.39 17.07
C LEU A 147 6.21 -11.62 16.53
N ASP A 148 5.59 -12.80 16.58
CA ASP A 148 6.15 -14.03 16.00
C ASP A 148 6.21 -13.98 14.47
N ARG A 149 5.18 -13.42 13.84
CA ARG A 149 5.00 -13.48 12.38
C ARG A 149 5.57 -12.29 11.62
N ILE A 150 5.43 -11.07 12.14
CA ILE A 150 5.84 -9.86 11.42
C ILE A 150 7.34 -9.67 11.57
N ALA A 151 8.09 -9.86 10.48
CA ALA A 151 9.55 -9.78 10.52
C ALA A 151 10.07 -8.34 10.39
N SER A 152 9.29 -7.42 9.81
CA SER A 152 9.65 -5.99 9.80
C SER A 152 8.43 -5.09 9.72
N ALA A 153 8.52 -3.91 10.35
CA ALA A 153 7.49 -2.90 10.29
C ALA A 153 8.03 -1.53 9.88
N PHE A 154 7.16 -0.72 9.28
CA PHE A 154 7.47 0.61 8.77
C PHE A 154 6.40 1.60 9.19
N VAL A 155 6.84 2.82 9.46
CA VAL A 155 5.99 4.00 9.57
C VAL A 155 6.07 4.78 8.26
N TYR A 156 4.92 5.20 7.74
CA TYR A 156 4.81 6.01 6.53
C TYR A 156 3.89 7.20 6.76
N SER A 157 3.98 8.22 5.91
CA SER A 157 3.05 9.36 5.92
C SER A 157 2.27 9.39 4.62
N ALA A 158 1.00 9.79 4.65
CA ALA A 158 0.20 10.03 3.44
C ALA A 158 0.85 11.05 2.49
N SER A 159 1.72 11.93 3.01
CA SER A 159 2.50 12.86 2.19
C SER A 159 3.69 12.24 1.47
N GLY A 160 4.03 10.96 1.71
CA GLY A 160 5.25 10.34 1.23
C GLY A 160 6.53 10.86 1.91
N ARG A 161 6.40 11.68 2.96
CA ARG A 161 7.52 12.21 3.76
C ARG A 161 7.29 11.94 5.23
N VAL A 162 8.12 11.08 5.81
CA VAL A 162 8.23 10.86 7.26
C VAL A 162 9.37 11.71 7.81
N ALA A 163 9.09 12.49 8.86
CA ALA A 163 10.10 13.26 9.57
C ALA A 163 11.07 12.33 10.31
N GLY A 164 12.37 12.54 10.15
CA GLY A 164 13.38 11.64 10.73
C GLY A 164 13.33 10.21 10.16
N GLY A 165 12.79 10.03 8.95
CA GLY A 165 12.80 8.75 8.25
C GLY A 165 14.23 8.28 7.98
N ASP A 166 14.47 6.99 8.20
CA ASP A 166 15.76 6.35 7.99
C ASP A 166 15.78 5.44 6.75
N VAL A 167 14.63 5.25 6.10
CA VAL A 167 14.51 4.52 4.83
C VAL A 167 14.03 5.48 3.76
N GLU A 168 14.74 5.52 2.64
CA GLU A 168 14.39 6.29 1.46
C GLU A 168 14.30 5.36 0.25
N ILE A 169 13.23 5.51 -0.54
CA ILE A 169 13.04 4.77 -1.79
C ILE A 169 12.76 5.76 -2.92
N ALA A 170 13.73 5.91 -3.81
CA ALA A 170 13.64 6.74 -5.01
C ALA A 170 13.30 5.88 -6.23
N GLY A 171 12.34 6.34 -7.03
CA GLY A 171 12.09 5.77 -8.35
C GLY A 171 13.12 6.30 -9.34
N THR A 172 13.70 5.41 -10.16
CA THR A 172 14.68 5.77 -11.19
C THR A 172 14.10 5.73 -12.61
N ASP A 173 12.84 5.32 -12.75
CA ASP A 173 12.13 5.21 -14.03
C ASP A 173 10.70 5.77 -13.89
N LYS A 174 10.23 6.53 -14.90
CA LYS A 174 8.89 7.14 -14.88
C LYS A 174 7.75 6.12 -14.74
N ARG A 175 7.98 4.85 -15.08
CA ARG A 175 7.02 3.77 -14.87
C ARG A 175 6.67 3.56 -13.41
N THR A 176 7.53 3.92 -12.45
CA THR A 176 7.20 3.82 -11.03
C THR A 176 6.02 4.72 -10.63
N GLU A 177 5.77 5.80 -11.38
CA GLU A 177 4.65 6.73 -11.17
C GLU A 177 3.34 6.34 -11.88
N PHE A 178 3.32 5.26 -12.66
CA PHE A 178 2.12 4.84 -13.39
C PHE A 178 0.98 4.48 -12.43
N ASN A 179 1.22 3.59 -11.46
CA ASN A 179 0.20 3.15 -10.50
C ASN A 179 -0.27 4.29 -9.59
N PRO A 180 0.61 5.12 -8.98
CA PRO A 180 0.18 6.32 -8.23
C PRO A 180 -0.70 7.26 -9.04
N THR A 181 -0.33 7.49 -10.29
CA THR A 181 -1.13 8.35 -11.18
C THR A 181 -2.51 7.74 -11.42
N GLN A 182 -2.63 6.43 -11.67
CA GLN A 182 -3.94 5.79 -11.86
C GLN A 182 -4.79 5.78 -10.58
N ALA A 183 -4.21 5.54 -9.41
CA ALA A 183 -4.94 5.50 -8.14
C ALA A 183 -5.49 6.88 -7.73
N LEU A 184 -4.84 7.96 -8.17
CA LEU A 184 -5.32 9.32 -7.97
C LEU A 184 -6.44 9.74 -8.93
N ARG A 185 -6.66 9.03 -10.05
CA ARG A 185 -7.73 9.37 -11.00
C ARG A 185 -9.12 9.06 -10.42
N PRO A 186 -10.15 9.84 -10.77
CA PRO A 186 -11.53 9.50 -10.41
C PRO A 186 -11.89 8.10 -10.92
N VAL A 187 -12.50 7.27 -10.06
CA VAL A 187 -12.86 5.90 -10.43
C VAL A 187 -13.88 5.86 -11.56
N SER A 188 -14.76 6.85 -11.67
CA SER A 188 -15.70 6.97 -12.79
C SER A 188 -14.99 6.99 -14.15
N GLU A 189 -13.84 7.64 -14.26
CA GLU A 189 -13.04 7.64 -15.49
C GLU A 189 -12.50 6.23 -15.79
N ILE A 190 -11.94 5.55 -14.77
CA ILE A 190 -11.40 4.20 -14.90
C ILE A 190 -12.49 3.22 -15.35
N VAL A 191 -13.66 3.32 -14.72
CA VAL A 191 -14.88 2.55 -15.01
C VAL A 191 -15.37 2.81 -16.44
N SER A 192 -15.39 4.07 -16.88
CA SER A 192 -15.88 4.44 -18.21
C SER A 192 -14.98 3.95 -19.36
N MET A 193 -13.70 3.73 -19.08
CA MET A 193 -12.70 3.25 -20.05
C MET A 193 -12.66 1.72 -20.19
N ARG A 194 -13.52 0.99 -19.47
CA ARG A 194 -13.56 -0.48 -19.53
C ARG A 194 -14.02 -0.99 -20.89
N ARG A 195 -13.47 -2.14 -21.28
CA ARG A 195 -13.95 -2.87 -22.47
C ARG A 195 -15.18 -3.70 -22.11
N ALA A 196 -15.76 -4.33 -23.13
CA ALA A 196 -16.84 -5.29 -22.94
C ALA A 196 -16.43 -6.38 -21.91
N PRO A 197 -17.38 -6.82 -21.06
CA PRO A 197 -17.14 -7.88 -20.09
C PRO A 197 -16.58 -9.16 -20.73
N GLY A 198 -15.69 -9.86 -20.03
CA GLY A 198 -15.06 -11.09 -20.51
C GLY A 198 -13.88 -10.89 -21.47
N ALA A 199 -13.43 -9.66 -21.69
CA ALA A 199 -12.23 -9.42 -22.48
C ALA A 199 -10.97 -10.01 -21.82
N VAL A 200 -10.23 -10.78 -22.61
CA VAL A 200 -8.97 -11.43 -22.22
C VAL A 200 -7.77 -10.67 -22.78
N ASN A 201 -6.61 -10.84 -22.17
CA ASN A 201 -5.36 -10.32 -22.72
C ASN A 201 -4.87 -11.20 -23.90
N SER A 202 -3.73 -10.84 -24.50
CA SER A 202 -3.13 -11.57 -25.64
C SER A 202 -2.78 -13.04 -25.33
N SER A 203 -2.77 -13.43 -24.06
CA SER A 203 -2.49 -14.79 -23.59
C SER A 203 -3.76 -15.52 -23.13
N GLY A 204 -4.95 -14.98 -23.40
CA GLY A 204 -6.23 -15.59 -23.05
C GLY A 204 -6.59 -15.51 -21.56
N ILE A 205 -5.86 -14.74 -20.76
CA ILE A 205 -6.12 -14.56 -19.34
C ILE A 205 -7.15 -13.42 -19.15
N PRO A 206 -8.21 -13.62 -18.33
CA PRO A 206 -9.17 -12.57 -18.02
C PRO A 206 -8.50 -11.30 -17.50
N ILE A 207 -8.93 -10.15 -18.03
CA ILE A 207 -8.48 -8.84 -17.58
C ILE A 207 -9.42 -8.39 -16.47
N LYS A 208 -8.92 -8.27 -15.23
CA LYS A 208 -9.74 -7.86 -14.06
C LYS A 208 -10.45 -6.53 -14.30
N GLU A 209 -9.84 -5.63 -15.07
CA GLU A 209 -10.40 -4.32 -15.37
C GLU A 209 -11.70 -4.41 -16.19
N ASN A 210 -12.03 -5.55 -16.78
CA ASN A 210 -13.29 -5.79 -17.49
C ASN A 210 -14.25 -6.70 -16.71
N ASP A 211 -13.97 -6.93 -15.42
CA ASP A 211 -14.81 -7.71 -14.51
C ASP A 211 -15.77 -6.79 -13.72
N ASP A 212 -17.03 -7.21 -13.60
CA ASP A 212 -18.07 -6.40 -12.94
C ASP A 212 -17.90 -6.37 -11.41
N ASP A 213 -17.33 -7.40 -10.79
CA ASP A 213 -17.04 -7.38 -9.35
C ASP A 213 -15.89 -6.41 -9.07
N TYR A 214 -14.86 -6.41 -9.92
CA TYR A 214 -13.78 -5.43 -9.84
C TYR A 214 -14.32 -4.02 -9.98
N ALA A 215 -15.15 -3.82 -10.99
CA ALA A 215 -15.82 -2.56 -11.26
C ALA A 215 -16.60 -2.00 -10.07
N ASN A 216 -17.48 -2.82 -9.51
CA ASN A 216 -18.34 -2.46 -8.39
C ASN A 216 -17.51 -2.22 -7.13
N TRP A 217 -16.45 -3.01 -6.92
CA TRP A 217 -15.53 -2.82 -5.81
C TRP A 217 -14.80 -1.48 -5.87
N LEU A 218 -14.31 -1.06 -7.04
CA LEU A 218 -13.68 0.25 -7.19
C LEU A 218 -14.64 1.38 -6.81
N VAL A 219 -15.88 1.33 -7.32
CA VAL A 219 -16.90 2.34 -7.05
C VAL A 219 -17.23 2.39 -5.56
N ALA A 220 -17.39 1.22 -4.92
CA ALA A 220 -17.65 1.14 -3.49
C ALA A 220 -16.49 1.71 -2.65
N CYS A 221 -15.24 1.44 -3.03
CA CYS A 221 -14.08 1.98 -2.33
C CYS A 221 -13.95 3.50 -2.51
N ASP A 222 -14.32 4.03 -3.67
CA ASP A 222 -14.20 5.45 -4.00
C ASP A 222 -15.34 6.31 -3.44
N ALA A 223 -16.48 5.71 -3.11
CA ALA A 223 -17.72 6.41 -2.75
C ALA A 223 -17.59 7.39 -1.57
N GLU A 224 -16.59 7.20 -0.72
CA GLU A 224 -16.37 7.99 0.51
C GLU A 224 -15.18 8.96 0.41
N VAL A 225 -14.60 9.11 -0.77
CA VAL A 225 -13.52 10.08 -1.04
C VAL A 225 -14.11 11.39 -1.53
N ASP A 226 -13.95 12.46 -0.76
CA ASP A 226 -14.34 13.80 -1.17
C ASP A 226 -13.43 14.27 -2.33
N PRO A 227 -13.98 14.88 -3.41
CA PRO A 227 -13.17 15.47 -4.47
C PRO A 227 -12.05 16.40 -3.98
N LYS A 228 -12.26 17.14 -2.88
CA LYS A 228 -11.22 18.02 -2.30
C LYS A 228 -10.05 17.23 -1.73
N ASP A 229 -10.32 16.06 -1.14
CA ASP A 229 -9.30 15.18 -0.55
C ASP A 229 -8.47 14.56 -1.66
N ARG A 230 -9.13 14.15 -2.76
CA ARG A 230 -8.44 13.70 -3.97
C ARG A 230 -7.53 14.78 -4.55
N GLN A 231 -8.05 16.00 -4.66
CA GLN A 231 -7.25 17.12 -5.16
C GLN A 231 -6.06 17.40 -4.23
N ALA A 232 -6.24 17.35 -2.91
CA ALA A 232 -5.16 17.51 -1.94
C ALA A 232 -4.08 16.41 -2.05
N ALA A 233 -4.50 15.15 -2.19
CA ALA A 233 -3.59 14.02 -2.42
C ALA A 233 -2.83 14.17 -3.75
N LEU A 234 -3.50 14.62 -4.81
CA LEU A 234 -2.88 14.90 -6.11
C LEU A 234 -1.82 16.01 -5.98
N GLN A 235 -2.15 17.13 -5.34
CA GLN A 235 -1.20 18.23 -5.14
C GLN A 235 -0.01 17.80 -4.30
N THR A 236 -0.25 17.01 -3.25
CA THR A 236 0.80 16.44 -2.42
C THR A 236 1.73 15.56 -3.25
N ARG A 237 1.18 14.64 -4.06
CA ARG A 237 1.99 13.77 -4.93
C ARG A 237 2.77 14.56 -5.99
N VAL A 238 2.15 15.57 -6.61
CA VAL A 238 2.83 16.45 -7.57
C VAL A 238 3.98 17.20 -6.90
N GLY A 239 3.79 17.68 -5.67
CA GLY A 239 4.84 18.35 -4.89
C GLY A 239 6.05 17.47 -4.56
N LEU A 240 5.93 16.14 -4.62
CA LEU A 240 7.05 15.22 -4.43
C LEU A 240 7.89 14.99 -5.69
N ARG A 241 7.38 15.37 -6.87
CA ARG A 241 8.03 15.06 -8.15
C ARG A 241 9.23 15.98 -8.36
N SER A 242 10.36 15.36 -8.69
CA SER A 242 11.52 16.01 -9.28
C SER A 242 11.20 16.61 -10.66
N ALA A 243 12.13 17.38 -11.21
CA ALA A 243 12.02 17.94 -12.57
C ALA A 243 11.88 16.83 -13.64
N GLU A 244 12.46 15.66 -13.37
CA GLU A 244 12.38 14.47 -14.22
C GLU A 244 11.05 13.72 -14.09
N GLY A 245 10.18 14.16 -13.17
CA GLY A 245 8.89 13.54 -12.86
C GLY A 245 9.00 12.30 -11.97
N LEU A 246 10.16 12.06 -11.35
CA LEU A 246 10.41 10.95 -10.44
C LEU A 246 10.11 11.36 -9.01
N VAL A 247 9.65 10.40 -8.20
CA VAL A 247 9.36 10.61 -6.78
C VAL A 247 10.41 9.89 -5.94
N THR A 248 10.71 10.48 -4.79
CA THR A 248 11.36 9.80 -3.67
C THR A 248 10.35 9.74 -2.54
N GLU A 249 10.27 8.65 -1.77
CA GLU A 249 9.44 8.53 -0.57
C GLU A 249 10.33 8.19 0.62
N THR A 250 9.99 8.71 1.81
CA THR A 250 10.72 8.40 3.05
C THR A 250 9.82 7.71 4.07
N TYR A 251 10.42 6.80 4.81
CA TYR A 251 9.79 5.95 5.81
C TYR A 251 10.69 5.86 7.03
N ARG A 252 10.13 5.37 8.14
CA ARG A 252 10.92 4.93 9.29
C ARG A 252 10.75 3.44 9.51
N ARG A 253 11.85 2.69 9.58
CA ARG A 253 11.79 1.31 10.08
C ARG A 253 11.56 1.35 11.60
N VAL A 254 10.63 0.52 12.06
CA VAL A 254 10.27 0.46 13.49
C VAL A 254 10.15 -0.97 13.96
N GLU A 255 10.29 -1.15 15.26
CA GLU A 255 9.93 -2.41 15.92
C GLU A 255 8.43 -2.68 15.75
N VAL A 256 8.05 -3.96 15.68
CA VAL A 256 6.65 -4.37 15.53
C VAL A 256 5.81 -3.86 16.70
N THR A 257 6.35 -3.87 17.93
CA THR A 257 5.68 -3.31 19.12
C THR A 257 5.33 -1.83 18.96
N GLU A 258 6.19 -1.04 18.32
CA GLU A 258 5.91 0.35 18.00
C GLU A 258 4.79 0.47 16.95
N ALA A 259 4.83 -0.35 15.89
CA ALA A 259 3.78 -0.34 14.86
C ALA A 259 2.40 -0.68 15.44
N LEU A 260 2.33 -1.70 16.32
CA LEU A 260 1.08 -2.06 17.01
C LEU A 260 0.56 -0.92 17.90
N ALA A 261 1.44 -0.25 18.65
CA ALA A 261 1.07 0.92 19.47
C ALA A 261 0.53 2.10 18.64
N ARG A 262 0.83 2.17 17.35
CA ARG A 262 0.33 3.21 16.43
C ARG A 262 -1.05 2.88 15.84
N LEU A 263 -1.41 1.59 15.73
CA LEU A 263 -2.76 1.16 15.30
C LEU A 263 -3.85 1.75 16.20
N ALA A 264 -3.56 1.88 17.50
CA ALA A 264 -4.43 2.48 18.50
C ALA A 264 -4.78 3.96 18.28
N SER A 265 -4.05 4.64 17.42
CA SER A 265 -4.29 6.06 17.10
C SER A 265 -5.11 6.24 15.83
N ALA A 266 -5.54 5.16 15.18
CA ALA A 266 -6.39 5.22 14.00
C ALA A 266 -7.73 5.92 14.29
N GLY A 267 -8.28 6.62 13.28
CA GLY A 267 -9.57 7.33 13.40
C GLY A 267 -9.61 8.58 14.30
N ARG A 268 -8.59 8.84 15.14
CA ARG A 268 -8.60 9.94 16.14
C ARG A 268 -7.78 11.18 15.75
N GLY A 269 -7.78 11.55 14.47
CA GLY A 269 -6.98 12.67 13.98
C GLY A 269 -7.17 13.95 14.82
N GLY A 270 -6.08 14.53 15.34
CA GLY A 270 -6.00 15.97 15.55
C GLY A 270 -6.17 16.58 16.96
N LEU A 271 -6.12 15.84 18.08
CA LEU A 271 -6.17 16.46 19.42
C LEU A 271 -4.82 17.02 19.93
N ALA A 272 -3.77 17.05 19.09
CA ALA A 272 -2.43 17.49 19.52
C ALA A 272 -1.99 18.85 18.92
N ALA A 273 -2.90 19.60 18.29
CA ALA A 273 -2.56 20.89 17.66
C ALA A 273 -3.50 22.04 18.03
N GLU A 274 -4.10 22.03 19.22
CA GLU A 274 -4.68 23.25 19.82
C GLU A 274 -3.98 23.59 21.13
N VAL A 275 -2.89 24.36 20.96
CA VAL A 275 -2.48 25.54 21.76
C VAL A 275 -2.35 25.37 23.27
N ALA A 276 -1.09 25.26 23.68
CA ALA A 276 -0.54 26.01 24.82
C ALA A 276 -0.51 27.52 24.53
#